data_AF-A0AB33VFR5-F1
#
_entry.id   AF-A0AB33VFR5-F1
#
_cell.length_a   1.000
_cell.length_b   1.000
_cell.length_c   1.000
_cell.angle_alpha   90.00
_cell.angle_beta   90.00
_cell.angle_gamma   90.00
#
_symmetry.space_group_name_H-M   'P 1'
#
loop_
_entity.id
_entity.type
_entity.pdbx_description
1 polymer ?
#
loop_
_entity_poly.entity_id
_entity_poly.type
_entity_poly.pdbx_seq_one_letter_code
_entity_poly.pdbx_strand_id
1 'polypeptide(L)'
;MPRRIGASEWVGSATRRRSAYRTGTGGVVAVKVFNARHFLRHIAASVLREFTQAHALATRLVVDWSGPADMLSGLLCDAVDALEQQVAAADLPERDREALEHDLLLWTDDLRRACLMANSLAVAEFRSACQDDPDALGAFASRDEREIALWMLVFRDKIFRDVELHLAFQSKTHGKFWKRHRIQPGLELTRERVRLEQFCHAVAQLYKKSGGGDGVHIELSERRSTAGLVDAMSSFQLTLYVEGPVTALTHFTQSHFTRVTTRVALESALVYHPATGEVETVVKGGAKNHGAMLELFGEHVVQQDLAPERIEPQRYHLNALRDDLQPYEDWSIHGVDRVRLRRARLAPAAGSGVSFTVEASPDKDQDDAIRIARKALKVEHMFEAEYHLEAATVIVYTQAADGGRAGHFSFNIRASGASTIKNLSLRNQVLARKVLQALMVIDAEDDLIATMSIPREAIAA
;
A
#
# COMPACT_ATOMS: atom_id res chain seq x y z
N MET A 1 -14.87 25.10 -23.22
CA MET A 1 -15.57 24.07 -22.43
C MET A 1 -14.58 22.95 -22.13
N PRO A 2 -14.26 22.65 -20.86
CA PRO A 2 -13.19 21.71 -20.54
C PRO A 2 -13.72 20.27 -20.62
N ARG A 3 -13.04 19.43 -21.41
CA ARG A 3 -13.26 17.98 -21.47
C ARG A 3 -12.81 17.37 -20.14
N ARG A 4 -13.72 16.75 -19.40
CA ARG A 4 -13.38 15.90 -18.25
C ARG A 4 -12.60 14.68 -18.78
N ILE A 5 -11.37 14.53 -18.32
CA ILE A 5 -10.50 13.38 -18.61
C ILE A 5 -10.98 12.25 -17.70
N GLY A 6 -11.47 11.17 -18.30
CA GLY A 6 -11.95 9.98 -17.60
C GLY A 6 -10.81 9.07 -17.12
N ALA A 7 -11.08 8.40 -16.00
CA ALA A 7 -10.47 7.18 -15.47
C ALA A 7 -8.99 6.90 -15.82
N SER A 8 -8.10 7.17 -14.86
CA SER A 8 -6.70 6.74 -14.88
C SER A 8 -6.60 5.22 -14.75
N GLU A 9 -6.20 4.52 -15.83
CA GLU A 9 -5.80 3.11 -15.79
C GLU A 9 -4.60 2.92 -14.86
N TRP A 10 -4.82 2.30 -13.70
CA TRP A 10 -3.77 1.84 -12.80
C TRP A 10 -3.12 0.56 -13.36
N VAL A 11 -2.06 0.72 -14.16
CA VAL A 11 -1.12 -0.36 -14.48
C VAL A 11 0.11 -0.19 -13.60
N GLY A 12 0.20 -1.03 -12.55
CA GLY A 12 1.42 -1.19 -11.78
C GLY A 12 2.60 -1.46 -12.72
N SER A 13 3.65 -0.66 -12.60
CA SER A 13 4.86 -0.74 -13.42
C SER A 13 5.61 -2.06 -13.17
N ALA A 14 5.20 -3.13 -13.85
CA ALA A 14 5.95 -4.37 -13.94
C ALA A 14 6.95 -4.27 -15.09
N THR A 15 8.18 -3.85 -14.79
CA THR A 15 9.29 -4.03 -15.73
C THR A 15 9.63 -5.53 -15.75
N ARG A 16 8.91 -6.33 -16.54
CA ARG A 16 9.28 -7.72 -16.82
C ARG A 16 10.46 -7.73 -17.80
N ARG A 17 11.69 -7.70 -17.28
CA ARG A 17 12.77 -8.44 -17.93
C ARG A 17 12.54 -9.91 -17.63
N ARG A 18 12.11 -10.67 -18.64
CA ARG A 18 12.22 -12.13 -18.63
C ARG A 18 13.71 -12.47 -18.64
N SER A 19 14.27 -12.79 -17.47
CA SER A 19 15.39 -13.71 -17.38
C SER A 19 14.84 -14.96 -16.72
N ALA A 20 14.71 -16.03 -17.50
CA ALA A 20 14.44 -17.33 -16.94
C ALA A 20 15.65 -17.75 -16.09
N TYR A 21 15.47 -17.85 -14.78
CA TYR A 21 16.29 -18.72 -13.95
C TYR A 21 15.35 -19.71 -13.27
N ARG A 22 15.51 -20.98 -13.64
CA ARG A 22 14.96 -22.13 -12.94
C ARG A 22 15.78 -22.31 -11.67
N THR A 23 15.15 -22.22 -10.51
CA THR A 23 15.53 -22.98 -9.30
C THR A 23 14.25 -23.42 -8.59
N GLY A 24 14.28 -24.64 -8.07
CA GLY A 24 13.12 -25.43 -7.67
C GLY A 24 12.29 -24.87 -6.52
N THR A 25 11.04 -25.33 -6.51
CA THR A 25 10.08 -25.30 -5.39
C THR A 25 9.83 -23.94 -4.76
N GLY A 26 9.03 -23.12 -5.43
CA GLY A 26 8.37 -21.95 -4.85
C GLY A 26 7.02 -21.77 -5.51
N GLY A 27 5.95 -21.86 -4.72
CA GLY A 27 4.59 -21.65 -5.18
C GLY A 27 4.48 -20.33 -5.94
N VAL A 28 3.98 -20.39 -7.16
CA VAL A 28 3.53 -19.21 -7.89
C VAL A 28 2.46 -18.59 -7.02
N VAL A 29 2.74 -17.45 -6.37
CA VAL A 29 1.67 -16.60 -5.88
C VAL A 29 0.96 -16.13 -7.14
N ALA A 30 -0.05 -16.90 -7.54
CA ALA A 30 -0.96 -16.50 -8.59
C ALA A 30 -1.50 -15.15 -8.15
N VAL A 31 -1.22 -14.11 -8.92
CA VAL A 31 -2.00 -12.88 -8.82
C VAL A 31 -3.42 -13.32 -9.11
N LYS A 32 -4.25 -13.48 -8.06
CA LYS A 32 -5.67 -13.76 -8.23
C LYS A 32 -6.20 -12.59 -9.06
N VAL A 33 -6.51 -12.87 -10.32
CA VAL A 33 -7.19 -11.91 -11.18
C VAL A 33 -8.50 -11.56 -10.48
N PHE A 34 -8.77 -10.27 -10.34
CA PHE A 34 -10.02 -9.80 -9.75
C PHE A 34 -11.20 -10.42 -10.51
N ASN A 35 -12.19 -10.92 -9.78
CA ASN A 35 -13.38 -11.57 -10.34
C ASN A 35 -14.60 -11.01 -9.62
N ALA A 36 -15.37 -10.17 -10.32
CA ALA A 36 -16.54 -9.48 -9.78
C ALA A 36 -17.60 -10.47 -9.27
N ARG A 37 -17.91 -11.52 -10.04
CA ARG A 37 -18.89 -12.54 -9.66
C ARG A 37 -18.51 -13.26 -8.36
N HIS A 38 -17.23 -13.57 -8.19
CA HIS A 38 -16.73 -14.15 -6.94
C HIS A 38 -16.82 -13.16 -5.78
N PHE A 39 -16.51 -11.88 -5.99
CA PHE A 39 -16.58 -10.85 -4.96
C PHE A 39 -18.01 -10.62 -4.49
N LEU A 40 -18.95 -10.40 -5.43
CA LEU A 40 -20.36 -10.11 -5.16
C LEU A 40 -21.10 -11.26 -4.46
N ARG A 41 -20.70 -12.51 -4.69
CA ARG A 41 -21.31 -13.68 -4.03
C ARG A 41 -21.18 -13.66 -2.50
N HIS A 42 -20.21 -12.94 -1.97
CA HIS A 42 -19.97 -12.84 -0.52
C HIS A 42 -20.59 -11.59 0.11
N ILE A 43 -21.45 -10.86 -0.62
CA ILE A 43 -22.11 -9.63 -0.16
C ILE A 43 -23.58 -9.94 0.13
N ALA A 44 -24.11 -9.46 1.26
CA ALA A 44 -25.52 -9.61 1.58
C ALA A 44 -26.42 -8.94 0.52
N ALA A 45 -27.57 -9.57 0.24
CA ALA A 45 -28.56 -9.10 -0.72
C ALA A 45 -28.99 -7.64 -0.51
N SER A 46 -29.16 -7.21 0.74
CA SER A 46 -29.50 -5.84 1.10
C SER A 46 -28.41 -4.85 0.67
N VAL A 47 -27.14 -5.18 0.94
CA VAL A 47 -25.98 -4.35 0.58
C VAL A 47 -25.77 -4.32 -0.93
N LEU A 48 -25.95 -5.46 -1.62
CA LEU A 48 -25.91 -5.51 -3.09
C LEU A 48 -26.94 -4.57 -3.72
N ARG A 49 -28.18 -4.60 -3.21
CA ARG A 49 -29.25 -3.73 -3.69
C ARG A 49 -28.93 -2.26 -3.44
N GLU A 50 -28.51 -1.92 -2.23
CA GLU A 50 -28.14 -0.57 -1.82
C GLU A 50 -27.01 -0.01 -2.71
N PHE A 51 -25.91 -0.76 -2.87
CA PHE A 51 -24.80 -0.42 -3.76
C PHE A 51 -25.28 -0.22 -5.20
N THR A 52 -26.04 -1.18 -5.73
CA THR A 52 -26.49 -1.14 -7.13
C THR A 52 -27.38 0.06 -7.40
N GLN A 53 -28.31 0.38 -6.50
CA GLN A 53 -29.25 1.50 -6.64
C GLN A 53 -28.55 2.86 -6.63
N ALA A 54 -27.42 2.98 -5.94
CA ALA A 54 -26.65 4.21 -5.85
C ALA A 54 -25.59 4.35 -6.96
N HIS A 55 -25.30 3.27 -7.71
CA HIS A 55 -24.33 3.26 -8.79
C HIS A 55 -24.90 3.82 -10.10
N ALA A 56 -24.06 4.42 -10.96
CA ALA A 56 -24.50 5.02 -12.24
C ALA A 56 -25.21 4.02 -13.17
N LEU A 57 -24.78 2.75 -13.15
CA LEU A 57 -25.35 1.63 -13.91
C LEU A 57 -26.78 1.25 -13.48
N ALA A 58 -27.28 1.73 -12.34
CA ALA A 58 -28.59 1.36 -11.77
C ALA A 58 -29.74 1.48 -12.79
N THR A 59 -29.76 2.59 -13.53
CA THR A 59 -30.85 2.92 -14.48
C THR A 59 -30.90 1.99 -15.69
N ARG A 60 -29.85 1.21 -15.93
CA ARG A 60 -29.72 0.27 -17.05
C ARG A 60 -29.91 -1.19 -16.62
N LEU A 61 -29.90 -1.46 -15.31
CA LEU A 61 -29.99 -2.81 -14.78
C LEU A 61 -31.45 -3.18 -14.51
N VAL A 62 -31.85 -4.34 -15.05
CA VAL A 62 -33.15 -4.95 -14.77
C VAL A 62 -32.91 -6.16 -13.88
N VAL A 63 -33.03 -5.96 -12.57
CA VAL A 63 -32.83 -7.01 -11.56
C VAL A 63 -34.09 -7.14 -10.70
N ASP A 64 -34.65 -8.34 -10.63
CA ASP A 64 -35.74 -8.65 -9.71
C ASP A 64 -35.19 -8.89 -8.30
N TRP A 65 -35.29 -7.87 -7.45
CA TRP A 65 -34.85 -7.91 -6.06
C TRP A 65 -35.81 -8.66 -5.12
N SER A 66 -36.96 -9.15 -5.61
CA SER A 66 -37.91 -9.91 -4.81
C SER A 66 -37.59 -11.41 -4.70
N GLY A 67 -36.60 -11.88 -5.48
CA GLY A 67 -36.16 -13.27 -5.49
C GLY A 67 -35.37 -13.72 -4.25
N PRO A 68 -35.02 -15.02 -4.17
CA PRO A 68 -34.24 -15.58 -3.07
C PRO A 68 -32.87 -14.91 -2.91
N ALA A 69 -32.50 -14.59 -1.67
CA ALA A 69 -31.30 -13.79 -1.36
C ALA A 69 -29.98 -14.42 -1.86
N ASP A 70 -29.90 -15.75 -1.88
CA ASP A 70 -28.75 -16.53 -2.36
C ASP A 70 -28.59 -16.51 -3.89
N MET A 71 -29.65 -16.15 -4.63
CA MET A 71 -29.62 -16.04 -6.10
C MET A 71 -29.35 -14.61 -6.60
N LEU A 72 -29.56 -13.59 -5.78
CA LEU A 72 -29.51 -12.18 -6.21
C LEU A 72 -28.14 -11.75 -6.75
N SER A 73 -27.04 -12.24 -6.16
CA SER A 73 -25.70 -11.95 -6.68
C SER A 73 -25.48 -12.51 -8.10
N GLY A 74 -26.04 -13.69 -8.39
CA GLY A 74 -26.01 -14.30 -9.72
C GLY A 74 -26.85 -13.52 -10.72
N LEU A 75 -28.09 -13.18 -10.36
CA LEU A 75 -29.00 -12.40 -11.19
C LEU A 75 -28.43 -11.02 -11.55
N LEU A 76 -27.79 -10.35 -10.58
CA LEU A 76 -27.09 -9.09 -10.83
C LEU A 76 -25.93 -9.26 -11.83
N CYS A 77 -25.12 -10.31 -11.67
CA CYS A 77 -24.03 -10.59 -12.61
C CYS A 77 -24.57 -10.87 -14.02
N ASP A 78 -25.62 -11.67 -14.14
CA ASP A 78 -26.22 -12.01 -15.43
C ASP A 78 -26.83 -10.76 -16.11
N ALA A 79 -27.40 -9.83 -15.33
CA ALA A 79 -27.88 -8.54 -15.84
C ALA A 79 -26.73 -7.64 -16.37
N VAL A 80 -25.57 -7.65 -15.70
CA VAL A 80 -24.38 -6.93 -16.18
C VAL A 80 -23.82 -7.60 -17.44
N ASP A 81 -23.71 -8.93 -17.47
CA ASP A 81 -23.24 -9.69 -18.64
C ASP A 81 -24.15 -9.44 -19.86
N ALA A 82 -25.46 -9.28 -19.66
CA ALA A 82 -26.40 -8.92 -20.73
C ALA A 82 -26.14 -7.52 -21.30
N LEU A 83 -25.76 -6.55 -20.47
CA LEU A 83 -25.36 -5.21 -20.93
C LEU A 83 -24.04 -5.25 -21.71
N GLU A 84 -23.06 -6.04 -21.27
CA GLU A 84 -21.81 -6.26 -22.01
C GLU A 84 -22.05 -6.88 -23.39
N GLN A 85 -22.96 -7.85 -23.48
CA GLN A 85 -23.39 -8.43 -24.76
C GLN A 85 -24.10 -7.40 -25.66
N GLN A 86 -24.88 -6.49 -25.07
CA GLN A 86 -25.54 -5.42 -25.80
C GLN A 86 -24.53 -4.43 -26.42
N VAL A 87 -23.45 -4.08 -25.70
CA VAL A 87 -22.34 -3.27 -26.24
C VAL A 87 -21.67 -3.97 -27.41
N ALA A 88 -21.47 -5.29 -27.31
CA ALA A 88 -20.86 -6.07 -28.38
C ALA A 88 -21.76 -6.22 -29.62
N ALA A 89 -23.08 -6.09 -29.45
CA ALA A 89 -24.04 -6.07 -30.54
C ALA A 89 -24.01 -4.71 -31.26
N ALA A 90 -23.94 -4.70 -32.60
CA ALA A 90 -23.75 -3.49 -33.41
C ALA A 90 -24.99 -2.57 -33.49
N ASP A 91 -26.04 -2.84 -32.71
CA ASP A 91 -27.37 -2.25 -32.87
C ASP A 91 -27.59 -0.97 -32.02
N LEU A 92 -26.63 -0.62 -31.15
CA LEU A 92 -26.69 0.60 -30.35
C LEU A 92 -26.13 1.81 -31.12
N PRO A 93 -26.81 2.98 -31.06
CA PRO A 93 -26.23 4.26 -31.48
C PRO A 93 -24.88 4.50 -30.79
N GLU A 94 -23.90 5.06 -31.51
CA GLU A 94 -22.52 5.23 -31.04
C GLU A 94 -22.44 5.92 -29.67
N ARG A 95 -23.17 7.03 -29.50
CA ARG A 95 -23.20 7.78 -28.24
C ARG A 95 -23.74 6.95 -27.06
N ASP A 96 -24.76 6.13 -27.29
CA ASP A 96 -25.35 5.30 -26.24
C ASP A 96 -24.45 4.12 -25.90
N ARG A 97 -23.74 3.60 -26.89
CA ARG A 97 -22.69 2.58 -26.71
C ARG A 97 -21.53 3.11 -25.87
N GLU A 98 -20.98 4.28 -26.22
CA GLU A 98 -19.90 4.92 -25.46
C GLU A 98 -20.31 5.20 -24.00
N ALA A 99 -21.56 5.66 -23.79
CA ALA A 99 -22.07 5.90 -22.45
C ALA A 99 -22.22 4.59 -21.65
N LEU A 100 -22.73 3.53 -22.26
CA LEU A 100 -22.87 2.22 -21.60
C LEU A 100 -21.51 1.58 -21.33
N GLU A 101 -20.57 1.65 -22.27
CA GLU A 101 -19.18 1.21 -22.08
C GLU A 101 -18.54 1.94 -20.88
N HIS A 102 -18.73 3.26 -20.78
CA HIS A 102 -18.25 4.03 -19.64
C HIS A 102 -18.87 3.57 -18.31
N ASP A 103 -20.19 3.37 -18.26
CA ASP A 103 -20.89 2.94 -17.04
C ASP A 103 -20.46 1.51 -16.59
N LEU A 104 -20.20 0.61 -17.54
CA LEU A 104 -19.68 -0.75 -17.29
C LEU A 104 -18.22 -0.73 -16.81
N LEU A 105 -17.40 0.17 -17.35
CA LEU A 105 -16.03 0.38 -16.89
C LEU A 105 -16.02 0.90 -15.45
N LEU A 106 -16.88 1.87 -15.12
CA LEU A 106 -17.04 2.37 -13.75
C LEU A 106 -17.47 1.24 -12.80
N TRP A 107 -18.46 0.44 -13.18
CA TRP A 107 -18.90 -0.71 -12.38
C TRP A 107 -17.76 -1.67 -12.06
N THR A 108 -16.97 -2.03 -13.08
CA THR A 108 -15.84 -2.95 -12.91
C THR A 108 -14.74 -2.36 -12.03
N ASP A 109 -14.40 -1.08 -12.25
CA ASP A 109 -13.37 -0.39 -11.48
C ASP A 109 -13.78 -0.20 -10.00
N ASP A 110 -15.02 0.20 -9.75
CA ASP A 110 -15.56 0.39 -8.40
C ASP A 110 -15.58 -0.90 -7.59
N LEU A 111 -16.04 -2.02 -8.19
CA LEU A 111 -15.97 -3.32 -7.51
C LEU A 111 -14.53 -3.76 -7.25
N ARG A 112 -13.60 -3.45 -8.16
CA ARG A 112 -12.18 -3.75 -7.97
C ARG A 112 -11.59 -2.93 -6.82
N ARG A 113 -11.87 -1.63 -6.78
CA ARG A 113 -11.43 -0.70 -5.72
C ARG A 113 -11.99 -1.14 -4.37
N ALA A 114 -13.29 -1.45 -4.28
CA ALA A 114 -13.89 -1.99 -3.07
C ALA A 114 -13.23 -3.31 -2.65
N CYS A 115 -12.95 -4.22 -3.59
CA CYS A 115 -12.26 -5.48 -3.29
C CYS A 115 -10.82 -5.28 -2.78
N LEU A 116 -10.08 -4.29 -3.29
CA LEU A 116 -8.74 -3.95 -2.79
C LEU A 116 -8.80 -3.37 -1.37
N MET A 117 -9.85 -2.62 -1.06
CA MET A 117 -10.09 -1.99 0.24
C MET A 117 -10.86 -2.88 1.24
N ALA A 118 -11.25 -4.09 0.84
CA ALA A 118 -11.92 -5.06 1.69
C ALA A 118 -10.93 -5.84 2.57
N ASN A 119 -10.29 -5.14 3.50
CA ASN A 119 -9.34 -5.72 4.45
C ASN A 119 -9.31 -4.93 5.77
N SER A 120 -8.84 -5.56 6.84
CA SER A 120 -8.80 -4.97 8.19
C SER A 120 -8.04 -3.65 8.30
N LEU A 121 -6.97 -3.45 7.51
CA LEU A 121 -6.20 -2.20 7.53
C LEU A 121 -7.04 -1.04 6.97
N ALA A 122 -7.69 -1.23 5.83
CA ALA A 122 -8.58 -0.25 5.24
C ALA A 122 -9.80 0.05 6.13
N VAL A 123 -10.42 -0.98 6.70
CA VAL A 123 -11.56 -0.81 7.61
C VAL A 123 -11.18 -0.04 8.87
N ALA A 124 -9.98 -0.27 9.42
CA ALA A 124 -9.48 0.51 10.55
C ALA A 124 -9.31 2.00 10.20
N GLU A 125 -8.76 2.31 9.03
CA GLU A 125 -8.64 3.69 8.56
C GLU A 125 -10.00 4.32 8.26
N PHE A 126 -10.96 3.59 7.69
CA PHE A 126 -12.34 4.09 7.51
C PHE A 126 -12.99 4.43 8.86
N ARG A 127 -12.87 3.55 9.87
CA ARG A 127 -13.36 3.83 11.22
C ARG A 127 -12.72 5.06 11.82
N SER A 128 -11.40 5.22 11.65
CA SER A 128 -10.68 6.40 12.13
C SER A 128 -11.14 7.68 11.43
N ALA A 129 -11.35 7.64 10.12
CA ALA A 129 -11.78 8.79 9.33
C ALA A 129 -13.25 9.17 9.60
N CYS A 130 -14.09 8.21 9.99
CA CYS A 130 -15.51 8.39 10.28
C CYS A 130 -15.83 8.55 11.77
N GLN A 131 -14.86 8.86 12.65
CA GLN A 131 -15.14 8.98 14.09
C GLN A 131 -16.21 10.03 14.44
N ASP A 132 -16.27 11.11 13.66
CA ASP A 132 -17.26 12.18 13.81
C ASP A 132 -18.52 11.94 12.96
N ASP A 133 -18.68 10.75 12.37
CA ASP A 133 -19.80 10.37 11.49
C ASP A 133 -20.56 9.16 12.07
N PRO A 134 -21.55 9.40 12.95
CA PRO A 134 -22.30 8.34 13.61
C PRO A 134 -23.11 7.47 12.63
N ASP A 135 -23.53 8.03 11.49
CA ASP A 135 -24.26 7.28 10.46
C ASP A 135 -23.36 6.24 9.80
N ALA A 136 -22.11 6.62 9.48
CA ALA A 136 -21.12 5.69 8.94
C ALA A 136 -20.74 4.60 9.96
N LEU A 137 -20.51 4.98 11.22
CA LEU A 137 -20.19 4.00 12.28
C LEU A 137 -21.35 3.03 12.53
N GLY A 138 -22.59 3.53 12.52
CA GLY A 138 -23.79 2.70 12.59
C GLY A 138 -23.92 1.73 11.41
N ALA A 139 -23.60 2.20 10.20
CA ALA A 139 -23.58 1.34 9.02
C ALA A 139 -22.54 0.21 9.11
N PHE A 140 -21.39 0.44 9.76
CA PHE A 140 -20.34 -0.58 9.89
C PHE A 140 -20.70 -1.71 10.85
N ALA A 141 -21.55 -1.47 11.85
CA ALA A 141 -21.79 -2.42 12.94
C ALA A 141 -22.36 -3.79 12.49
N SER A 142 -23.05 -3.82 11.35
CA SER A 142 -23.71 -5.02 10.80
C SER A 142 -23.03 -5.57 9.55
N ARG A 143 -21.93 -4.95 9.10
CA ARG A 143 -21.30 -5.22 7.79
C ARG A 143 -19.93 -5.86 7.96
N ASP A 144 -19.59 -6.78 7.05
CA ASP A 144 -18.23 -7.31 6.94
C ASP A 144 -17.27 -6.33 6.24
N GLU A 145 -15.98 -6.67 6.12
CA GLU A 145 -14.98 -5.79 5.51
C GLU A 145 -15.28 -5.42 4.05
N ARG A 146 -15.91 -6.32 3.29
CA ARG A 146 -16.24 -6.10 1.87
C ARG A 146 -17.44 -5.17 1.74
N GLU A 147 -18.44 -5.39 2.60
CA GLU A 147 -19.64 -4.59 2.67
C GLU A 147 -19.34 -3.17 3.17
N ILE A 148 -18.44 -3.01 4.14
CA ILE A 148 -17.95 -1.71 4.57
C ILE A 148 -17.25 -0.99 3.41
N ALA A 149 -16.37 -1.67 2.67
CA ALA A 149 -15.67 -1.07 1.54
C ALA A 149 -16.62 -0.61 0.42
N LEU A 150 -17.62 -1.43 0.07
CA LEU A 150 -18.67 -1.06 -0.89
C LEU A 150 -19.52 0.12 -0.42
N TRP A 151 -19.92 0.09 0.85
CA TRP A 151 -20.72 1.17 1.44
C TRP A 151 -19.94 2.49 1.46
N MET A 152 -18.67 2.45 1.88
CA MET A 152 -17.80 3.63 1.90
C MET A 152 -17.59 4.22 0.50
N LEU A 153 -17.39 3.37 -0.51
CA LEU A 153 -17.20 3.80 -1.89
C LEU A 153 -18.39 4.62 -2.40
N VAL A 154 -19.61 4.20 -2.05
CA VAL A 154 -20.86 4.83 -2.53
C VAL A 154 -21.28 6.03 -1.69
N PHE A 155 -21.26 5.90 -0.37
CA PHE A 155 -21.87 6.87 0.53
C PHE A 155 -20.87 7.86 1.12
N ARG A 156 -19.57 7.58 1.02
CA ARG A 156 -18.47 8.39 1.55
C ARG A 156 -17.27 8.37 0.58
N ASP A 157 -17.54 8.57 -0.70
CA ASP A 157 -16.58 8.47 -1.81
C ASP A 157 -15.26 9.23 -1.56
N LYS A 158 -15.34 10.44 -1.00
CA LYS A 158 -14.16 11.25 -0.67
C LYS A 158 -13.30 10.61 0.42
N ILE A 159 -13.92 10.12 1.48
CA ILE A 159 -13.20 9.41 2.56
C ILE A 159 -12.61 8.11 2.01
N PHE A 160 -13.38 7.37 1.20
CA PHE A 160 -12.89 6.17 0.54
C PHE A 160 -11.62 6.46 -0.26
N ARG A 161 -11.66 7.51 -1.09
CA ARG A 161 -10.52 7.94 -1.91
C ARG A 161 -9.34 8.40 -1.07
N ASP A 162 -9.56 9.16 0.00
CA ASP A 162 -8.48 9.65 0.86
C ASP A 162 -7.74 8.50 1.57
N VAL A 163 -8.48 7.49 2.04
CA VAL A 163 -7.88 6.28 2.63
C VAL A 163 -7.17 5.44 1.57
N GLU A 164 -7.72 5.32 0.36
CA GLU A 164 -7.05 4.65 -0.77
C GLU A 164 -5.69 5.29 -1.08
N LEU A 165 -5.65 6.62 -1.19
CA LEU A 165 -4.43 7.39 -1.39
C LEU A 165 -3.44 7.22 -0.23
N HIS A 166 -3.93 7.23 1.00
CA HIS A 166 -3.11 7.07 2.20
C HIS A 166 -2.42 5.70 2.23
N LEU A 167 -3.18 4.62 2.04
CA LEU A 167 -2.62 3.26 2.01
C LEU A 167 -1.67 3.05 0.83
N ALA A 168 -1.99 3.63 -0.34
CA ALA A 168 -1.10 3.61 -1.48
C ALA A 168 0.25 4.29 -1.16
N PHE A 169 0.24 5.45 -0.49
CA PHE A 169 1.45 6.11 -0.02
C PHE A 169 2.20 5.27 1.02
N GLN A 170 1.49 4.77 2.03
CA GLN A 170 2.04 3.94 3.09
C GLN A 170 2.74 2.69 2.53
N SER A 171 2.21 2.08 1.46
CA SER A 171 2.84 0.95 0.78
C SER A 171 4.22 1.29 0.18
N LYS A 172 4.46 2.57 -0.15
CA LYS A 172 5.70 3.08 -0.77
C LYS A 172 6.72 3.64 0.24
N THR A 173 6.32 3.87 1.50
CA THR A 173 7.24 4.33 2.56
C THR A 173 8.42 3.37 2.76
N HIS A 174 9.60 3.90 3.10
CA HIS A 174 10.87 3.16 3.15
C HIS A 174 11.27 2.47 1.83
N GLY A 175 10.55 2.73 0.72
CA GLY A 175 10.87 2.24 -0.60
C GLY A 175 12.00 3.03 -1.26
N LYS A 176 12.45 2.54 -2.42
CA LYS A 176 13.55 3.16 -3.21
C LYS A 176 13.33 4.65 -3.50
N PHE A 177 12.08 5.04 -3.71
CA PHE A 177 11.68 6.39 -4.12
C PHE A 177 11.17 7.23 -2.95
N TRP A 178 11.26 6.75 -1.72
CA TRP A 178 10.78 7.46 -0.55
C TRP A 178 11.92 8.18 0.18
N LYS A 179 11.65 9.41 0.64
CA LYS A 179 12.53 10.22 1.50
C LYS A 179 11.72 10.98 2.52
N ARG A 180 12.34 11.23 3.68
CA ARG A 180 11.79 12.00 4.79
C ARG A 180 12.72 13.18 5.08
N HIS A 181 12.13 14.35 5.30
CA HIS A 181 12.82 15.58 5.65
C HIS A 181 12.08 16.29 6.78
N ARG A 182 12.77 17.20 7.46
CA ARG A 182 12.18 18.18 8.37
C ARG A 182 12.21 19.54 7.71
N ILE A 183 11.09 20.23 7.74
CA ILE A 183 10.93 21.63 7.36
C ILE A 183 10.33 22.39 8.56
N GLN A 184 10.00 23.66 8.35
CA GLN A 184 9.38 24.47 9.40
C GLN A 184 8.02 23.87 9.81
N PRO A 185 7.71 23.78 11.12
CA PRO A 185 6.40 23.37 11.60
C PRO A 185 5.36 24.50 11.45
N GLY A 186 4.09 24.15 11.50
CA GLY A 186 2.96 25.09 11.50
C GLY A 186 2.74 25.83 10.17
N LEU A 187 3.24 25.29 9.06
CA LEU A 187 3.04 25.90 7.74
C LEU A 187 1.62 25.64 7.25
N GLU A 188 0.95 26.70 6.80
CA GLU A 188 -0.39 26.63 6.22
C GLU A 188 -0.31 26.25 4.74
N LEU A 189 -1.09 25.26 4.33
CA LEU A 189 -1.15 24.81 2.95
C LEU A 189 -2.28 25.54 2.21
N THR A 190 -1.98 26.04 1.01
CA THR A 190 -3.04 26.53 0.14
C THR A 190 -4.01 25.41 -0.26
N ARG A 191 -5.30 25.71 -0.26
CA ARG A 191 -6.35 24.86 -0.84
C ARG A 191 -6.82 25.39 -2.21
N GLU A 192 -6.19 26.44 -2.72
CA GLU A 192 -6.56 27.05 -3.99
C GLU A 192 -6.19 26.15 -5.15
N ARG A 193 -7.20 25.77 -5.94
CA ARG A 193 -7.02 24.81 -7.03
C ARG A 193 -5.95 25.25 -8.05
N VAL A 194 -5.95 26.54 -8.40
CA VAL A 194 -5.01 27.11 -9.38
C VAL A 194 -3.57 26.95 -8.92
N ARG A 195 -3.27 27.19 -7.63
CA ARG A 195 -1.91 27.05 -7.08
C ARG A 195 -1.48 25.59 -6.99
N LEU A 196 -2.39 24.70 -6.58
CA LEU A 196 -2.12 23.25 -6.57
C LEU A 196 -1.83 22.72 -7.99
N GLU A 197 -2.54 23.23 -9.01
CA GLU A 197 -2.27 22.91 -10.40
C GLU A 197 -0.94 23.47 -10.91
N GLN A 198 -0.56 24.69 -10.51
CA GLN A 198 0.75 25.27 -10.80
C GLN A 198 1.88 24.42 -10.20
N PHE A 199 1.74 24.03 -8.93
CA PHE A 199 2.66 23.09 -8.28
C PHE A 199 2.80 21.79 -9.07
N CYS A 200 1.68 21.21 -9.50
CA CYS A 200 1.69 19.96 -10.27
C CYS A 200 2.36 20.11 -11.64
N HIS A 201 2.09 21.20 -12.36
CA HIS A 201 2.76 21.52 -13.63
C HIS A 201 4.26 21.73 -13.46
N ALA A 202 4.69 22.39 -12.39
CA ALA A 202 6.11 22.59 -12.10
C ALA A 202 6.81 21.25 -11.80
N VAL A 203 6.19 20.37 -11.01
CA VAL A 203 6.70 19.01 -10.75
C VAL A 203 6.77 18.18 -12.04
N ALA A 204 5.82 18.35 -12.96
CA ALA A 204 5.85 17.65 -14.25
C ALA A 204 7.11 17.97 -15.08
N GLN A 205 7.68 19.17 -14.93
CA GLN A 205 8.93 19.55 -15.61
C GLN A 205 10.11 18.66 -15.22
N LEU A 206 10.09 18.06 -14.03
CA LEU A 206 11.12 17.10 -13.58
C LEU A 206 11.16 15.83 -14.45
N TYR A 207 10.06 15.51 -15.14
CA TYR A 207 9.92 14.28 -15.95
C TYR A 207 10.08 14.50 -17.45
N LYS A 208 10.15 15.74 -17.94
CA LYS A 208 10.27 16.06 -19.37
C LYS A 208 11.45 15.38 -20.05
N LYS A 209 12.62 15.38 -19.42
CA LYS A 209 13.83 14.72 -19.96
C LYS A 209 13.68 13.19 -20.08
N SER A 210 12.74 12.61 -19.34
CA SER A 210 12.42 11.17 -19.40
C SER A 210 11.23 10.85 -20.31
N GLY A 211 10.77 11.82 -21.11
CA GLY A 211 9.65 11.68 -22.04
C GLY A 211 8.27 11.98 -21.46
N GLY A 212 8.19 12.51 -20.23
CA GLY A 212 6.92 12.92 -19.61
C GLY A 212 6.15 13.95 -20.46
N GLY A 213 4.82 13.82 -20.46
CA GLY A 213 3.89 14.70 -21.16
C GLY A 213 3.57 15.99 -20.40
N ASP A 214 2.50 16.68 -20.79
CA ASP A 214 2.02 17.93 -20.18
C ASP A 214 0.78 17.72 -19.32
N GLY A 215 0.08 16.60 -19.50
CA GLY A 215 -1.09 16.27 -18.68
C GLY A 215 -0.71 16.12 -17.21
N VAL A 216 -1.43 16.82 -16.33
CA VAL A 216 -1.25 16.72 -14.88
C VAL A 216 -2.59 16.63 -14.16
N HIS A 217 -2.57 16.00 -12.98
CA HIS A 217 -3.68 15.98 -12.05
C HIS A 217 -3.13 15.92 -10.62
N ILE A 218 -3.80 16.60 -9.69
CA ILE A 218 -3.40 16.66 -8.29
C ILE A 218 -4.60 16.44 -7.38
N GLU A 219 -4.39 15.68 -6.31
CA GLU A 219 -5.38 15.42 -5.27
C GLU A 219 -4.80 15.83 -3.91
N LEU A 220 -5.62 16.55 -3.14
CA LEU A 220 -5.33 16.91 -1.75
C LEU A 220 -6.23 16.08 -0.82
N SER A 221 -5.59 15.32 0.06
CA SER A 221 -6.19 14.51 1.11
C SER A 221 -5.76 15.06 2.47
N GLU A 222 -6.68 15.11 3.43
CA GLU A 222 -6.42 15.50 4.81
C GLU A 222 -6.74 14.30 5.70
N ARG A 223 -5.76 13.84 6.48
CA ARG A 223 -5.93 12.76 7.47
C ARG A 223 -5.89 13.37 8.86
N ARG A 224 -6.98 13.28 9.60
CA ARG A 224 -7.01 13.65 11.01
C ARG A 224 -6.50 12.49 11.85
N SER A 225 -5.43 12.70 12.61
CA SER A 225 -5.04 11.75 13.65
C SER A 225 -5.88 11.97 14.88
N THR A 226 -6.48 10.89 15.37
CA THR A 226 -7.34 10.90 16.56
C THR A 226 -6.60 10.36 17.77
N ALA A 227 -5.26 10.33 17.71
CA ALA A 227 -4.39 9.80 18.75
C ALA A 227 -4.32 10.75 19.97
N GLY A 228 -5.41 10.80 20.73
CA GLY A 228 -5.42 10.97 22.19
C GLY A 228 -4.90 12.27 22.81
N LEU A 229 -4.58 13.32 22.06
CA LEU A 229 -4.19 14.63 22.62
C LEU A 229 -5.01 15.76 22.00
N VAL A 230 -5.22 16.78 22.83
CA VAL A 230 -5.89 18.05 22.52
C VAL A 230 -5.20 18.67 21.29
N ASP A 231 -6.01 18.99 20.28
CA ASP A 231 -5.66 19.25 18.86
C ASP A 231 -5.27 18.00 18.05
N ALA A 232 -6.25 17.49 17.29
CA ALA A 232 -6.06 16.44 16.29
C ALA A 232 -4.92 16.82 15.34
N MET A 233 -3.77 16.15 15.43
CA MET A 233 -2.67 16.34 14.48
C MET A 233 -3.15 15.87 13.11
N SER A 234 -3.49 16.82 12.24
CA SER A 234 -3.79 16.53 10.84
C SER A 234 -2.49 16.31 10.06
N SER A 235 -2.53 15.45 9.06
CA SER A 235 -1.51 15.38 8.02
C SER A 235 -2.15 15.63 6.66
N PHE A 236 -1.40 16.25 5.77
CA PHE A 236 -1.87 16.61 4.43
C PHE A 236 -1.10 15.83 3.40
N GLN A 237 -1.82 15.12 2.52
CA GLN A 237 -1.23 14.39 1.41
C GLN A 237 -1.59 15.07 0.09
N LEU A 238 -0.55 15.44 -0.67
CA LEU A 238 -0.65 15.83 -2.07
C LEU A 238 -0.24 14.64 -2.93
N THR A 239 -1.15 14.12 -3.74
CA THR A 239 -0.86 13.07 -4.73
C THR A 239 -0.89 13.68 -6.12
N LEU A 240 0.20 13.53 -6.86
CA LEU A 240 0.42 14.11 -8.18
C LEU A 240 0.49 13.03 -9.24
N TYR A 241 -0.25 13.21 -10.31
CA TYR A 241 -0.23 12.38 -11.50
C TYR A 241 0.30 13.23 -12.65
N VAL A 242 1.39 12.78 -13.26
CA VAL A 242 2.00 13.42 -14.43
C VAL A 242 1.93 12.44 -15.60
N GLU A 243 1.53 12.92 -16.77
CA GLU A 243 1.52 12.13 -17.98
C GLU A 243 2.91 11.53 -18.27
N GLY A 244 3.00 10.21 -18.39
CA GLY A 244 4.27 9.53 -18.61
C GLY A 244 4.74 9.52 -20.07
N PRO A 245 5.88 8.85 -20.34
CA PRO A 245 6.36 8.64 -21.69
C PRO A 245 5.42 7.78 -22.52
N VAL A 246 5.43 8.03 -23.83
CA VAL A 246 4.73 7.19 -24.80
C VAL A 246 5.17 5.75 -24.64
N THR A 247 4.21 4.88 -24.34
CA THR A 247 4.42 3.47 -24.05
C THR A 247 3.48 2.64 -24.92
N ALA A 248 4.01 1.63 -25.61
CA ALA A 248 3.20 0.67 -26.35
C ALA A 248 2.89 -0.53 -25.44
N LEU A 249 1.63 -0.66 -24.99
CA LEU A 249 1.16 -1.81 -24.22
C LEU A 249 0.63 -2.90 -25.17
N THR A 250 1.02 -4.14 -24.91
CA THR A 250 0.48 -5.30 -25.60
C THR A 250 -0.92 -5.59 -25.06
N HIS A 251 -1.92 -5.57 -25.92
CA HIS A 251 -3.33 -5.68 -25.57
C HIS A 251 -4.00 -6.80 -26.39
N PHE A 252 -5.08 -7.39 -25.85
CA PHE A 252 -5.98 -8.26 -26.61
C PHE A 252 -7.32 -7.55 -26.74
N THR A 253 -7.75 -7.28 -27.96
CA THR A 253 -9.10 -6.79 -28.25
C THR A 253 -9.83 -7.84 -29.06
N GLN A 254 -10.92 -8.40 -28.54
CA GLN A 254 -11.72 -9.44 -29.22
C GLN A 254 -10.85 -10.60 -29.75
N SER A 255 -9.94 -11.12 -28.93
CA SER A 255 -8.99 -12.19 -29.27
C SER A 255 -7.89 -11.81 -30.28
N HIS A 256 -7.82 -10.56 -30.74
CA HIS A 256 -6.72 -10.07 -31.57
C HIS A 256 -5.62 -9.42 -30.74
N PHE A 257 -4.38 -9.85 -30.95
CA PHE A 257 -3.22 -9.22 -30.35
C PHE A 257 -2.95 -7.87 -31.04
N THR A 258 -3.02 -6.79 -30.27
CA THR A 258 -2.77 -5.42 -30.74
C THR A 258 -1.74 -4.74 -29.85
N ARG A 259 -1.16 -3.64 -30.33
CA ARG A 259 -0.34 -2.74 -29.52
C ARG A 259 -1.07 -1.42 -29.39
N VAL A 260 -1.45 -1.08 -28.17
CA VAL A 260 -2.08 0.21 -27.85
C VAL A 260 -1.00 1.16 -27.40
N THR A 261 -0.88 2.30 -28.08
CA THR A 261 0.03 3.37 -27.68
C THR A 261 -0.68 4.25 -26.66
N THR A 262 -0.15 4.33 -25.44
CA THR A 262 -0.72 5.10 -24.33
C THR A 262 0.37 5.82 -23.55
N ARG A 263 0.00 6.69 -22.62
CA ARG A 263 0.90 7.39 -21.70
C ARG A 263 0.46 7.12 -20.27
N VAL A 264 1.12 6.15 -19.62
CA VAL A 264 0.81 5.75 -18.25
C VAL A 264 1.19 6.87 -17.29
N ALA A 265 0.31 7.22 -16.36
CA ALA A 265 0.58 8.24 -15.36
C ALA A 265 1.80 7.88 -14.48
N LEU A 266 2.69 8.85 -14.29
CA LEU A 266 3.74 8.84 -13.29
C LEU A 266 3.18 9.45 -12.01
N GLU A 267 3.11 8.64 -10.98
CA GLU A 267 2.62 9.07 -9.67
C GLU A 267 3.79 9.52 -8.78
N SER A 268 3.61 10.69 -8.15
CA SER A 268 4.44 11.19 -7.04
C SER A 268 3.56 11.65 -5.91
N ALA A 269 4.08 11.70 -4.70
CA ALA A 269 3.29 12.14 -3.56
C ALA A 269 4.15 12.82 -2.50
N LEU A 270 3.52 13.71 -1.74
CA LEU A 270 4.09 14.40 -0.60
C LEU A 270 3.10 14.33 0.56
N VAL A 271 3.57 13.97 1.75
CA VAL A 271 2.80 14.02 3.00
C VAL A 271 3.48 15.01 3.93
N TYR A 272 2.73 15.98 4.45
CA TYR A 272 3.20 16.98 5.40
C TYR A 272 2.47 16.85 6.74
N HIS A 273 3.23 16.91 7.83
CA HIS A 273 2.75 16.89 9.20
C HIS A 273 3.01 18.27 9.84
N PRO A 274 2.02 19.18 9.89
CA PRO A 274 2.20 20.55 10.36
C PRO A 274 2.79 20.65 11.76
N ALA A 275 2.31 19.82 12.69
CA ALA A 275 2.72 19.91 14.09
C ALA A 275 4.20 19.55 14.33
N THR A 276 4.81 18.72 13.48
CA THR A 276 6.22 18.32 13.62
C THR A 276 7.13 18.95 12.56
N GLY A 277 6.56 19.54 11.51
CA GLY A 277 7.31 19.98 10.33
C GLY A 277 7.86 18.81 9.51
N GLU A 278 7.43 17.57 9.74
CA GLU A 278 7.91 16.43 8.96
C GLU A 278 7.25 16.39 7.59
N VAL A 279 8.07 16.13 6.57
CA VAL A 279 7.61 15.97 5.19
C VAL A 279 8.19 14.70 4.60
N GLU A 280 7.31 13.85 4.08
CA GLU A 280 7.64 12.62 3.39
C GLU A 280 7.32 12.76 1.91
N THR A 281 8.19 12.25 1.05
CA THR A 281 8.04 12.38 -0.40
C THR A 281 8.29 11.05 -1.08
N VAL A 282 7.48 10.74 -2.10
CA VAL A 282 7.66 9.60 -3.00
C VAL A 282 7.87 10.14 -4.41
N VAL A 283 9.11 10.11 -4.91
CA VAL A 283 9.50 10.75 -6.17
C VAL A 283 10.54 9.91 -6.90
N LYS A 284 10.36 9.71 -8.21
CA LYS A 284 11.41 9.14 -9.08
C LYS A 284 12.46 10.19 -9.39
N GLY A 285 13.75 9.81 -9.32
CA GLY A 285 14.89 10.68 -9.67
C GLY A 285 15.90 10.92 -8.55
N GLY A 286 15.70 10.31 -7.38
CA GLY A 286 16.65 10.38 -6.27
C GLY A 286 16.71 11.76 -5.62
N ALA A 287 17.76 12.02 -4.83
CA ALA A 287 17.86 13.19 -3.95
C ALA A 287 17.61 14.53 -4.66
N LYS A 288 18.06 14.67 -5.91
CA LYS A 288 17.83 15.87 -6.73
C LYS A 288 16.34 16.18 -6.91
N ASN A 289 15.53 15.19 -7.28
CA ASN A 289 14.11 15.41 -7.51
C ASN A 289 13.33 15.57 -6.22
N HIS A 290 13.79 14.98 -5.10
CA HIS A 290 13.22 15.24 -3.79
C HIS A 290 13.46 16.69 -3.35
N GLY A 291 14.69 17.21 -3.50
CA GLY A 291 15.00 18.62 -3.22
C GLY A 291 14.13 19.55 -4.05
N ALA A 292 14.08 19.34 -5.37
CA ALA A 292 13.26 20.16 -6.27
C ALA A 292 11.76 20.09 -5.93
N MET A 293 11.23 18.93 -5.53
CA MET A 293 9.83 18.83 -5.10
C MET A 293 9.55 19.67 -3.86
N LEU A 294 10.48 19.70 -2.89
CA LEU A 294 10.34 20.51 -1.69
C LEU A 294 10.46 22.01 -1.98
N GLU A 295 11.38 22.42 -2.85
CA GLU A 295 11.48 23.81 -3.32
C GLU A 295 10.14 24.27 -3.94
N LEU A 296 9.58 23.48 -4.87
CA LEU A 296 8.30 23.78 -5.52
C LEU A 296 7.11 23.75 -4.55
N PHE A 297 7.17 22.89 -3.53
CA PHE A 297 6.16 22.84 -2.47
C PHE A 297 6.19 24.12 -1.63
N GLY A 298 7.39 24.61 -1.29
CA GLY A 298 7.61 25.90 -0.65
C GLY A 298 7.06 27.05 -1.46
N GLU A 299 7.40 27.12 -2.75
CA GLU A 299 6.99 28.19 -3.65
C GLU A 299 5.47 28.24 -3.88
N HIS A 300 4.87 27.11 -4.28
CA HIS A 300 3.50 27.11 -4.80
C HIS A 300 2.44 26.75 -3.78
N VAL A 301 2.77 25.96 -2.75
CA VAL A 301 1.77 25.44 -1.81
C VAL A 301 1.79 26.21 -0.49
N VAL A 302 2.98 26.38 0.09
CA VAL A 302 3.16 27.07 1.37
C VAL A 302 3.44 28.58 1.19
N GLN A 303 3.99 28.97 0.03
CA GLN A 303 4.41 30.33 -0.31
C GLN A 303 5.48 30.89 0.63
N GLN A 304 6.40 30.02 1.06
CA GLN A 304 7.55 30.37 1.90
C GLN A 304 8.76 29.54 1.50
N ASP A 305 9.95 30.11 1.69
CA ASP A 305 11.20 29.38 1.50
C ASP A 305 11.34 28.29 2.57
N LEU A 306 11.62 27.08 2.12
CA LEU A 306 11.82 25.94 3.02
C LEU A 306 13.30 25.76 3.33
N ALA A 307 13.57 25.33 4.56
CA ALA A 307 14.90 24.88 4.98
C ALA A 307 14.87 23.37 5.23
N PRO A 308 14.86 22.53 4.18
CA PRO A 308 14.71 21.09 4.33
C PRO A 308 15.97 20.43 4.89
N GLU A 309 15.85 19.83 6.06
CA GLU A 309 16.85 18.96 6.65
C GLU A 309 16.50 17.50 6.37
N ARG A 310 17.42 16.72 5.81
CA ARG A 310 17.14 15.31 5.52
C ARG A 310 17.13 14.48 6.80
N ILE A 311 16.03 13.77 7.04
CA ILE A 311 15.92 12.76 8.10
C ILE A 311 16.37 11.44 7.49
N GLU A 312 17.54 10.93 7.90
CA GLU A 312 17.98 9.61 7.46
C GLU A 312 17.06 8.52 8.03
N PRO A 313 16.74 7.48 7.24
CA PRO A 313 16.01 6.33 7.76
C PRO A 313 16.77 5.74 8.95
N GLN A 314 16.04 5.43 10.02
CA GLN A 314 16.60 4.75 11.17
C GLN A 314 17.22 3.43 10.71
N ARG A 315 18.51 3.25 10.96
CA ARG A 315 19.25 2.07 10.54
C ARG A 315 18.94 0.95 11.54
N TYR A 316 18.43 -0.18 11.04
CA TYR A 316 18.32 -1.36 11.88
C TYR A 316 19.72 -1.85 12.28
N HIS A 317 19.93 -2.12 13.57
CA HIS A 317 21.16 -2.69 14.11
C HIS A 317 21.25 -4.19 13.80
N LEU A 318 21.26 -4.54 12.50
CA LEU A 318 21.18 -5.93 12.03
C LEU A 318 22.31 -6.83 12.53
N ASN A 319 23.44 -6.24 12.93
CA ASN A 319 24.54 -7.03 13.47
C ASN A 319 24.22 -7.65 14.84
N ALA A 320 23.22 -7.14 15.56
CA ALA A 320 22.69 -7.77 16.77
C ALA A 320 22.07 -9.16 16.49
N LEU A 321 21.70 -9.45 15.25
CA LEU A 321 21.10 -10.72 14.84
C LEU A 321 22.12 -11.80 14.47
N ARG A 322 23.42 -11.52 14.59
CA ARG A 322 24.48 -12.49 14.25
C ARG A 322 24.75 -13.49 15.37
N ASP A 323 24.32 -13.18 16.58
CA ASP A 323 24.48 -14.08 17.71
C ASP A 323 23.28 -15.03 17.79
N ASP A 324 23.35 -16.03 18.68
CA ASP A 324 22.20 -16.91 18.89
C ASP A 324 20.99 -16.06 19.28
N LEU A 325 19.89 -16.18 18.53
CA LEU A 325 18.62 -15.47 18.76
C LEU A 325 17.89 -16.00 19.99
N GLN A 326 18.59 -16.03 21.13
CA GLN A 326 17.99 -16.36 22.41
C GLN A 326 17.29 -15.13 22.96
N PRO A 327 16.05 -15.27 23.45
CA PRO A 327 15.37 -14.18 24.11
C PRO A 327 16.16 -13.74 25.34
N TYR A 328 16.48 -12.44 25.47
CA TYR A 328 16.88 -11.85 26.75
C TYR A 328 15.67 -11.70 27.69
N GLU A 329 14.46 -11.71 27.14
CA GLU A 329 13.18 -11.63 27.83
C GLU A 329 12.30 -12.82 27.46
N ASP A 330 11.48 -13.33 28.38
CA ASP A 330 10.56 -14.43 28.08
C ASP A 330 9.49 -14.01 27.06
N TRP A 331 9.69 -14.35 25.79
CA TRP A 331 8.77 -14.04 24.70
C TRP A 331 7.42 -14.76 24.78
N SER A 332 7.28 -15.77 25.63
CA SER A 332 6.01 -16.47 25.82
C SER A 332 4.93 -15.52 26.33
N ILE A 333 5.29 -14.46 27.07
CA ILE A 333 4.37 -13.40 27.53
C ILE A 333 3.72 -12.63 26.37
N HIS A 334 4.30 -12.71 25.17
CA HIS A 334 3.76 -12.10 23.95
C HIS A 334 3.14 -13.13 23.00
N GLY A 335 2.97 -14.38 23.45
CA GLY A 335 2.48 -15.50 22.64
C GLY A 335 3.46 -15.93 21.56
N VAL A 336 4.75 -15.61 21.71
CA VAL A 336 5.81 -16.04 20.79
C VAL A 336 6.49 -17.27 21.35
N ASP A 337 6.52 -18.30 20.52
CA ASP A 337 7.10 -19.60 20.82
C ASP A 337 8.58 -19.65 20.39
N ARG A 338 8.89 -19.10 19.21
CA ARG A 338 10.28 -19.06 18.71
C ARG A 338 10.49 -17.95 17.69
N VAL A 339 11.69 -17.37 17.66
CA VAL A 339 12.15 -16.47 16.59
C VAL A 339 13.42 -17.03 15.97
N ARG A 340 13.51 -17.00 14.64
CA ARG A 340 14.69 -17.43 13.88
C ARG A 340 14.96 -16.53 12.68
N LEU A 341 16.19 -16.53 12.17
CA LEU A 341 16.49 -15.98 10.86
C LEU A 341 16.25 -17.05 9.78
N ARG A 342 15.24 -16.82 8.94
CA ARG A 342 15.01 -17.63 7.74
C ARG A 342 16.02 -17.31 6.64
N ARG A 343 16.43 -16.04 6.52
CA ARG A 343 17.40 -15.60 5.51
C ARG A 343 18.33 -14.56 6.09
N ALA A 344 19.62 -14.66 5.74
CA ALA A 344 20.65 -13.70 6.10
C ALA A 344 21.40 -13.29 4.82
N ARG A 345 21.50 -11.98 4.58
CA ARG A 345 22.37 -11.44 3.52
C ARG A 345 23.61 -10.81 4.16
N LEU A 346 24.77 -11.40 3.90
CA LEU A 346 26.05 -11.08 4.52
C LEU A 346 27.00 -10.45 3.49
N ALA A 347 27.76 -9.43 3.88
CA ALA A 347 28.80 -8.82 3.06
C ALA A 347 30.15 -8.87 3.80
N PRO A 348 31.28 -9.25 3.16
CA PRO A 348 32.59 -9.20 3.80
C PRO A 348 32.95 -7.78 4.25
N ALA A 349 33.52 -7.65 5.46
CA ALA A 349 33.94 -6.38 6.02
C ALA A 349 35.09 -5.73 5.25
N ALA A 350 36.02 -6.54 4.72
CA ALA A 350 37.21 -6.08 4.01
C ALA A 350 37.05 -5.97 2.48
N GLY A 351 35.90 -6.34 1.92
CA GLY A 351 35.70 -6.44 0.47
C GLY A 351 34.49 -5.66 -0.02
N SER A 352 34.70 -4.71 -0.93
CA SER A 352 33.57 -4.04 -1.61
C SER A 352 33.07 -4.88 -2.79
N GLY A 353 31.80 -5.29 -2.75
CA GLY A 353 31.06 -5.73 -3.95
C GLY A 353 30.60 -7.19 -3.99
N VAL A 354 30.88 -8.00 -2.97
CA VAL A 354 30.37 -9.38 -2.87
C VAL A 354 29.38 -9.48 -1.70
N SER A 355 28.24 -10.13 -1.92
CA SER A 355 27.29 -10.46 -0.84
C SER A 355 26.85 -11.91 -0.94
N PHE A 356 26.81 -12.61 0.18
CA PHE A 356 26.31 -13.97 0.32
C PHE A 356 24.87 -13.93 0.84
N THR A 357 24.00 -14.76 0.30
CA THR A 357 22.65 -14.96 0.83
C THR A 357 22.51 -16.39 1.29
N VAL A 358 22.23 -16.57 2.57
CA VAL A 358 21.99 -17.87 3.19
C VAL A 358 20.51 -17.96 3.52
N GLU A 359 19.84 -19.02 3.06
CA GLU A 359 18.44 -19.30 3.33
C GLU A 359 18.31 -20.63 4.07
N ALA A 360 17.64 -20.61 5.21
CA ALA A 360 17.34 -21.75 6.05
C ALA A 360 15.95 -22.32 5.76
N SER A 361 15.74 -23.59 6.14
CA SER A 361 14.40 -24.20 6.11
C SER A 361 13.42 -23.41 7.01
N PRO A 362 12.16 -23.22 6.58
CA PRO A 362 11.11 -22.65 7.42
C PRO A 362 10.65 -23.58 8.55
N ASP A 363 11.14 -24.82 8.64
CA ASP A 363 10.76 -25.76 9.70
C ASP A 363 11.34 -25.34 11.04
N LYS A 364 10.50 -25.23 12.08
CA LYS A 364 10.82 -24.63 13.39
C LYS A 364 12.11 -25.18 14.02
N ASP A 365 12.38 -26.46 13.86
CA ASP A 365 13.45 -27.19 14.57
C ASP A 365 14.78 -27.29 13.81
N GLN A 366 14.86 -26.69 12.62
CA GLN A 366 16.10 -26.64 11.85
C GLN A 366 17.04 -25.52 12.31
N ASP A 367 18.29 -25.56 11.86
CA ASP A 367 19.25 -24.47 12.05
C ASP A 367 18.75 -23.17 11.39
N ASP A 368 19.02 -22.02 11.98
CA ASP A 368 18.74 -20.72 11.35
C ASP A 368 19.82 -20.33 10.31
N ALA A 369 19.55 -19.27 9.56
CA ALA A 369 20.41 -18.81 8.47
C ALA A 369 21.81 -18.37 8.93
N ILE A 370 21.97 -17.90 10.17
CA ILE A 370 23.27 -17.49 10.70
C ILE A 370 24.09 -18.71 11.10
N ARG A 371 23.47 -19.68 11.76
CA ARG A 371 24.11 -20.95 12.11
C ARG A 371 24.54 -21.71 10.85
N ILE A 372 23.75 -21.69 9.79
CA ILE A 372 24.14 -22.22 8.47
C ILE A 372 25.30 -21.40 7.89
N ALA A 373 25.25 -20.07 7.95
CA ALA A 373 26.31 -19.21 7.44
C ALA A 373 27.66 -19.45 8.13
N ARG A 374 27.67 -19.60 9.47
CA ARG A 374 28.89 -19.90 10.25
C ARG A 374 29.52 -21.25 9.86
N LYS A 375 28.71 -22.23 9.44
CA LYS A 375 29.20 -23.53 8.96
C LYS A 375 29.71 -23.49 7.52
N ALA A 376 29.12 -22.65 6.68
CA ALA A 376 29.34 -22.66 5.23
C ALA A 376 30.35 -21.61 4.75
N LEU A 377 30.47 -20.48 5.43
CA LEU A 377 31.39 -19.40 5.05
C LEU A 377 32.76 -19.61 5.69
N LYS A 378 33.82 -19.29 4.92
CA LYS A 378 35.18 -19.29 5.44
C LYS A 378 35.35 -18.09 6.38
N VAL A 379 35.79 -18.36 7.61
CA VAL A 379 36.09 -17.37 8.65
C VAL A 379 37.53 -17.59 9.09
N GLU A 380 38.37 -16.56 9.03
CA GLU A 380 39.81 -16.66 9.35
C GLU A 380 40.11 -16.31 10.82
N HIS A 381 39.30 -15.44 11.40
CA HIS A 381 39.44 -14.91 12.75
C HIS A 381 38.12 -15.02 13.52
N MET A 382 37.09 -14.31 13.06
CA MET A 382 35.81 -14.21 13.75
C MET A 382 34.73 -13.77 12.77
N PHE A 383 33.59 -14.48 12.78
CA PHE A 383 32.51 -14.24 11.81
C PHE A 383 31.99 -12.81 11.89
N GLU A 384 31.94 -12.27 13.11
CA GLU A 384 31.44 -10.96 13.46
C GLU A 384 32.40 -9.84 13.04
N ALA A 385 33.70 -10.13 12.97
CA ALA A 385 34.71 -9.19 12.46
C ALA A 385 34.76 -9.19 10.93
N GLU A 386 34.41 -10.31 10.30
CA GLU A 386 34.62 -10.52 8.86
C GLU A 386 33.37 -10.32 8.01
N TYR A 387 32.16 -10.39 8.56
CA TYR A 387 30.93 -10.31 7.78
C TYR A 387 29.90 -9.38 8.41
N HIS A 388 29.28 -8.51 7.59
CA HIS A 388 28.16 -7.64 7.96
C HIS A 388 26.81 -8.12 7.48
N LEU A 389 25.78 -8.02 8.34
CA LEU A 389 24.42 -8.36 7.96
C LEU A 389 23.77 -7.14 7.29
N GLU A 390 23.56 -7.23 5.98
CA GLU A 390 22.91 -6.17 5.19
C GLU A 390 21.38 -6.27 5.20
N ALA A 391 20.87 -7.50 5.31
CA ALA A 391 19.45 -7.79 5.33
C ALA A 391 19.16 -9.11 6.04
N ALA A 392 17.99 -9.21 6.65
CA ALA A 392 17.50 -10.41 7.28
C ALA A 392 16.02 -10.65 6.96
N THR A 393 15.62 -11.93 6.87
CA THR A 393 14.23 -12.36 6.95
C THR A 393 14.04 -13.02 8.31
N VAL A 394 13.28 -12.37 9.19
CA VAL A 394 12.93 -12.89 10.52
C VAL A 394 11.65 -13.71 10.38
N ILE A 395 11.62 -14.92 10.95
CA ILE A 395 10.43 -15.75 11.09
C ILE A 395 10.07 -15.86 12.57
N VAL A 396 8.81 -15.61 12.89
CA VAL A 396 8.26 -15.64 14.24
C VAL A 396 7.20 -16.74 14.28
N TYR A 397 7.41 -17.73 15.14
CA TYR A 397 6.46 -18.79 15.45
C TYR A 397 5.66 -18.39 16.69
N THR A 398 4.34 -18.45 16.60
CA THR A 398 3.43 -18.05 17.67
C THR A 398 2.84 -19.28 18.33
N GLN A 399 2.58 -19.20 19.64
CA GLN A 399 1.85 -20.22 20.37
C GLN A 399 0.44 -20.40 19.80
N ALA A 400 -0.10 -21.60 19.89
CA ALA A 400 -1.49 -21.86 19.59
C ALA A 400 -2.37 -21.19 20.65
N ALA A 401 -3.33 -20.35 20.24
CA ALA A 401 -4.42 -19.95 21.12
C ALA A 401 -5.32 -21.18 21.37
N ASP A 402 -5.83 -21.34 22.59
CA ASP A 402 -6.58 -22.49 23.11
C ASP A 402 -7.34 -23.30 22.03
N GLY A 403 -6.79 -24.46 21.67
CA GLY A 403 -7.38 -25.42 20.72
C GLY A 403 -7.07 -25.21 19.24
N GLY A 404 -6.36 -24.14 18.86
CA GLY A 404 -5.93 -23.85 17.48
C GLY A 404 -4.58 -24.46 17.08
N ARG A 405 -4.18 -24.29 15.81
CA ARG A 405 -2.86 -24.71 15.32
C ARG A 405 -1.86 -23.55 15.46
N ALA A 406 -0.66 -23.84 15.95
CA ALA A 406 0.42 -22.86 16.03
C ALA A 406 0.71 -22.23 14.66
N GLY A 407 0.74 -20.90 14.61
CA GLY A 407 0.98 -20.10 13.41
C GLY A 407 2.43 -19.63 13.30
N HIS A 408 2.79 -19.09 12.13
CA HIS A 408 4.02 -18.32 11.98
C HIS A 408 3.81 -17.19 10.97
N PHE A 409 4.63 -16.16 11.07
CA PHE A 409 4.73 -15.09 10.08
C PHE A 409 6.19 -14.70 9.87
N SER A 410 6.48 -14.01 8.78
CA SER A 410 7.84 -13.56 8.49
C SER A 410 7.87 -12.17 7.88
N PHE A 411 8.95 -11.45 8.13
CA PHE A 411 9.16 -10.11 7.59
C PHE A 411 10.63 -9.88 7.27
N ASN A 412 10.89 -8.95 6.36
CA ASN A 412 12.24 -8.58 5.94
C ASN A 412 12.63 -7.25 6.58
N ILE A 413 13.91 -7.12 6.90
CA ILE A 413 14.57 -5.90 7.39
C ILE A 413 15.91 -5.72 6.67
N ARG A 414 16.34 -4.47 6.48
CA ARG A 414 17.61 -4.10 5.85
C ARG A 414 18.35 -3.06 6.69
N ALA A 415 19.68 -3.12 6.73
CA ALA A 415 20.50 -2.16 7.47
C ALA A 415 20.23 -0.70 7.07
N SER A 416 19.70 -0.46 5.86
CA SER A 416 19.23 0.84 5.37
C SER A 416 17.95 1.37 6.03
N GLY A 417 17.35 0.65 6.98
CA GLY A 417 16.08 1.00 7.62
C GLY A 417 14.82 0.55 6.88
N ALA A 418 14.95 -0.20 5.77
CA ALA A 418 13.78 -0.69 5.03
C ALA A 418 13.23 -1.98 5.67
N SER A 419 11.90 -2.09 5.80
CA SER A 419 11.25 -3.31 6.29
C SER A 419 9.93 -3.64 5.58
N THR A 420 9.47 -4.89 5.71
CA THR A 420 8.15 -5.33 5.24
C THR A 420 7.16 -5.55 6.38
N ILE A 421 7.45 -5.02 7.58
CA ILE A 421 6.59 -5.19 8.77
C ILE A 421 5.18 -4.66 8.48
N LYS A 422 5.08 -3.49 7.83
CA LYS A 422 3.79 -2.87 7.45
C LYS A 422 2.86 -3.74 6.59
N ASN A 423 3.36 -4.80 5.96
CA ASN A 423 2.56 -5.73 5.17
C ASN A 423 1.93 -6.85 6.02
N LEU A 424 2.24 -6.90 7.32
CA LEU A 424 1.67 -7.85 8.26
C LEU A 424 0.32 -7.35 8.80
N SER A 425 -0.49 -8.24 9.36
CA SER A 425 -1.65 -7.84 10.16
C SER A 425 -1.22 -6.98 11.35
N LEU A 426 -2.09 -6.11 11.85
CA LEU A 426 -1.74 -5.18 12.92
C LEU A 426 -1.16 -5.87 14.15
N ARG A 427 -1.78 -6.97 14.59
CA ARG A 427 -1.27 -7.85 15.65
C ARG A 427 0.17 -8.30 15.39
N ASN A 428 0.46 -8.76 14.17
CA ASN A 428 1.79 -9.22 13.79
C ASN A 428 2.78 -8.05 13.61
N GLN A 429 2.33 -6.84 13.29
CA GLN A 429 3.18 -5.65 13.27
C GLN A 429 3.67 -5.29 14.67
N VAL A 430 2.76 -5.26 15.65
CA VAL A 430 3.10 -5.01 17.06
C VAL A 430 4.08 -6.09 17.55
N LEU A 431 3.80 -7.35 17.25
CA LEU A 431 4.65 -8.45 17.67
C LEU A 431 6.03 -8.43 17.00
N ALA A 432 6.10 -8.10 15.71
CA ALA A 432 7.36 -7.92 15.00
C ALA A 432 8.23 -6.83 15.63
N ARG A 433 7.64 -5.70 16.03
CA ARG A 433 8.36 -4.59 16.69
C ARG A 433 8.90 -5.01 18.06
N LYS A 434 8.08 -5.64 18.89
CA LYS A 434 8.51 -6.20 20.19
C LYS A 434 9.69 -7.17 20.03
N VAL A 435 9.61 -8.06 19.04
CA VAL A 435 10.71 -8.99 18.72
C VAL A 435 11.98 -8.23 18.33
N LEU A 436 11.89 -7.19 17.47
CA LEU A 436 13.06 -6.42 17.08
C LEU A 436 13.68 -5.63 18.23
N GLN A 437 12.86 -5.08 19.13
CA GLN A 437 13.31 -4.37 20.31
C GLN A 437 14.01 -5.32 21.29
N ALA A 438 13.41 -6.49 21.57
CA ALA A 438 14.01 -7.50 22.44
C ALA A 438 15.32 -8.08 21.87
N LEU A 439 15.49 -8.04 20.55
CA LEU A 439 16.72 -8.41 19.84
C LEU A 439 17.70 -7.23 19.68
N MET A 440 17.43 -6.07 20.28
CA MET A 440 18.25 -4.85 20.19
C MET A 440 18.53 -4.40 18.74
N VAL A 441 17.59 -4.67 17.83
CA VAL A 441 17.66 -4.25 16.42
C VAL A 441 17.15 -2.82 16.25
N ILE A 442 16.30 -2.37 17.17
CA ILE A 442 15.75 -1.02 17.32
C ILE A 442 15.80 -0.61 18.80
N ASP A 443 15.74 0.69 19.10
CA ASP A 443 15.84 1.21 20.46
C ASP A 443 14.48 1.21 21.18
N ALA A 444 14.49 1.23 22.52
CA ALA A 444 13.27 1.14 23.33
C ALA A 444 12.37 2.39 23.28
N GLU A 445 12.94 3.57 23.01
CA GLU A 445 12.18 4.83 22.87
C GLU A 445 11.39 4.89 21.54
N ASP A 446 11.70 4.01 20.58
CA ASP A 446 11.05 3.96 19.26
C ASP A 446 9.62 3.41 19.31
N ASP A 447 9.25 2.72 20.39
CA ASP A 447 7.92 2.13 20.55
C ASP A 447 6.87 3.21 20.86
N LEU A 448 7.24 4.33 21.49
CA LEU A 448 6.31 5.42 21.84
C LEU A 448 5.76 6.16 20.62
N ILE A 449 6.58 6.45 19.62
CA ILE A 449 6.15 7.15 18.39
C ILE A 449 5.26 6.23 17.52
N ALA A 450 5.55 4.92 17.52
CA ALA A 450 4.81 3.94 16.74
C ALA A 450 3.50 3.47 17.41
N THR A 451 3.47 3.33 18.74
CA THR A 451 2.24 3.01 19.49
C THR A 451 1.26 4.18 19.52
N MET A 452 1.73 5.43 19.47
CA MET A 452 0.85 6.59 19.26
C MET A 452 0.16 6.59 17.88
N SER A 453 0.65 5.80 16.92
CA SER A 453 0.08 5.69 15.57
C SER A 453 -0.92 4.54 15.42
N ILE A 454 -1.09 3.69 16.45
CA ILE A 454 -1.94 2.49 16.41
C ILE A 454 -3.05 2.64 17.46
N PRO A 455 -4.34 2.68 17.07
CA PRO A 455 -5.44 2.79 18.02
C PRO A 455 -5.39 1.68 19.07
N ARG A 456 -5.43 2.05 20.36
CA ARG A 456 -5.36 1.09 21.49
C ARG A 456 -6.44 0.00 21.45
N GLU A 457 -7.58 0.29 20.83
CA GLU A 457 -8.69 -0.66 20.65
C GLU A 457 -8.37 -1.80 19.68
N ALA A 458 -7.43 -1.60 18.76
CA ALA A 458 -7.05 -2.60 17.76
C ALA A 458 -5.97 -3.59 18.27
N ILE A 459 -5.48 -3.42 19.51
CA ILE A 459 -4.51 -4.31 20.16
C ILE A 459 -5.22 -5.49 20.88
N ALA A 460 -6.53 -5.38 21.11
CA ALA A 460 -7.33 -6.35 21.87
C ALA A 460 -8.09 -7.39 21.01
N ALA A 461 -7.90 -7.38 19.68
CA ALA A 461 -8.46 -8.36 18.73
C ALA A 461 -7.33 -9.06 17.95
#